data_AF-A0AAX1PNR5-F1
#
_entry.id   AF-A0AAX1PNR5-F1
#
_cell.length_a   1.000
_cell.length_b   1.000
_cell.length_c   1.000
_cell.angle_alpha   90.00
_cell.angle_beta   90.00
_cell.angle_gamma   90.00
#
_symmetry.space_group_name_H-M   'P 1'
#
loop_
_entity.id
_entity.type
_entity.pdbx_description
1 polymer ?
#
loop_
_entity_poly.entity_id
_entity_poly.type
_entity_poly.pdbx_seq_one_letter_code
_entity_poly.pdbx_strand_id
1 'polypeptide(L)' 'MSQPKAPYYYKTGNDTYHWEKSCAKNHHPDAGWVKTDTKPAKEQCNECKAK' A
#
# COMPACT_ATOMS: atom_id res chain seq x y z
N MET A 1 17.86 13.46 -8.48
CA MET A 1 17.43 13.09 -7.12
C MET A 1 16.35 12.03 -7.25
N SER A 2 16.60 10.81 -6.77
CA SER A 2 15.60 9.74 -6.80
C SER A 2 14.36 10.21 -6.04
N GLN A 3 13.22 10.32 -6.70
CA GLN A 3 11.95 10.60 -6.02
C GLN A 3 11.81 9.62 -4.85
N PRO A 4 11.43 10.08 -3.65
CA PRO A 4 11.05 9.17 -2.59
C PRO A 4 9.90 8.32 -3.14
N LYS A 5 10.18 7.05 -3.43
CA LYS A 5 9.14 6.06 -3.74
C LYS A 5 8.29 6.00 -2.50
N ALA A 6 7.08 6.55 -2.58
CA ALA A 6 6.19 6.49 -1.45
C ALA A 6 5.94 5.01 -1.12
N PRO A 7 6.00 4.62 0.15
CA PRO A 7 5.93 3.23 0.57
C PRO A 7 4.56 2.63 0.23
N TYR A 8 4.55 1.31 0.08
CA TYR A 8 3.36 0.50 -0.08
C TYR A 8 3.01 -0.15 1.26
N TYR A 9 1.73 -0.26 1.55
CA TYR A 9 1.23 -0.96 2.70
C TYR A 9 0.34 -2.10 2.24
N TYR A 10 0.43 -3.25 2.88
CA TYR A 10 -0.48 -4.36 2.62
C TYR A 10 -0.81 -5.07 3.93
N LYS A 11 -2.02 -5.62 4.01
CA LYS A 11 -2.41 -6.41 5.19
C LYS A 11 -1.98 -7.87 5.02
N THR A 12 -1.31 -8.45 6.01
CA THR A 12 -0.99 -9.87 6.07
C THR A 12 -2.30 -10.66 6.11
N GLY A 13 -2.56 -11.47 5.09
CA GLY A 13 -3.83 -12.18 4.90
C GLY A 13 -4.84 -11.50 3.97
N ASN A 14 -4.50 -10.35 3.38
CA ASN A 14 -5.28 -9.73 2.30
C ASN A 14 -4.47 -9.79 0.99
N ASP A 15 -5.13 -10.04 -0.13
CA ASP A 15 -4.51 -10.08 -1.47
C ASP A 15 -4.25 -8.70 -2.06
N THR A 16 -4.61 -7.63 -1.35
CA THR A 16 -4.47 -6.26 -1.84
C THR A 16 -3.39 -5.42 -1.13
N TYR A 17 -2.77 -4.51 -1.89
CA TYR A 17 -1.85 -3.49 -1.41
C TYR A 17 -2.40 -2.08 -1.67
N HIS A 18 -1.94 -1.14 -0.85
CA HIS A 18 -2.34 0.25 -0.80
C HIS A 18 -1.09 1.10 -0.96
N TRP A 19 -1.07 2.02 -1.91
CA TRP A 19 0.05 2.95 -2.07
C TRP A 19 -0.14 4.19 -1.20
N GLU A 20 0.86 4.58 -0.39
CA GLU A 20 0.72 5.69 0.59
C GLU A 20 0.16 6.97 -0.05
N LYS A 21 0.59 7.26 -1.28
CA LYS A 21 0.16 8.48 -1.99
C LYS A 21 -1.20 8.38 -2.67
N SER A 22 -1.63 7.20 -3.13
CA SER A 22 -2.92 7.05 -3.82
C SER A 22 -4.05 6.59 -2.90
N CYS A 23 -3.73 6.09 -1.70
CA CYS A 23 -4.74 5.59 -0.77
C CYS A 23 -4.92 6.54 0.41
N ALA A 24 -6.04 7.26 0.47
CA ALA A 24 -6.41 8.02 1.66
C ALA A 24 -6.66 7.11 2.89
N LYS A 25 -6.90 5.82 2.66
CA LYS A 25 -7.09 4.81 3.71
C LYS A 25 -5.78 4.18 4.19
N ASN A 26 -4.61 4.67 3.78
CA ASN A 26 -3.32 4.14 4.23
C ASN A 26 -2.89 4.57 5.65
N HIS A 27 -3.86 4.85 6.51
CA HIS A 27 -3.63 5.19 7.91
C HIS A 27 -3.64 3.92 8.75
N HIS A 28 -2.53 3.16 8.76
CA HIS A 28 -2.47 1.94 9.54
C HIS A 28 -1.19 1.81 10.37
N PRO A 29 -1.26 2.10 11.67
CA PRO A 29 -0.58 1.35 12.72
C PRO A 29 -1.47 0.18 13.21
N ASP A 30 -2.22 -0.46 12.31
CA ASP A 30 -3.11 -1.57 12.66
C ASP A 30 -2.35 -2.89 12.65
N ALA A 31 -2.71 -3.80 13.55
CA ALA A 31 -2.09 -5.11 13.62
C ALA A 31 -2.27 -5.88 12.30
N GLY A 32 -1.16 -6.33 11.72
CA GLY A 32 -1.15 -7.07 10.46
C GLY A 32 -1.02 -6.20 9.21
N TRP A 33 -0.69 -4.90 9.31
CA TRP A 33 -0.22 -4.14 8.15
C TRP A 33 1.29 -4.14 8.05
N VAL A 34 1.79 -4.42 6.85
CA VAL A 34 3.21 -4.43 6.52
C VAL A 34 3.50 -3.30 5.56
N LYS A 35 4.48 -2.47 5.93
CA LYS A 35 5.03 -1.41 5.10
C LYS A 35 6.22 -1.94 4.30
N THR A 36 6.25 -1.66 3.00
CA THR A 36 7.32 -2.04 2.09
C THR A 36 7.58 -0.95 1.07
N ASP A 37 8.84 -0.63 0.79
CA ASP A 37 9.22 0.33 -0.25
C ASP A 37 9.21 -0.29 -1.66
N THR A 38 9.07 -1.62 -1.75
CA THR A 38 8.92 -2.35 -3.01
C THR A 38 7.46 -2.73 -3.24
N LYS A 39 7.00 -2.63 -4.48
CA LYS A 39 5.65 -3.02 -4.87
C LYS A 39 5.47 -4.52 -4.57
N PRO A 40 4.53 -4.89 -3.67
CA PRO A 40 4.28 -6.30 -3.37
C PRO A 40 3.65 -6.99 -4.58
N ALA A 41 3.84 -8.31 -4.69
CA ALA A 41 3.16 -9.17 -5.67
C ALA A 41 1.70 -9.44 -5.27
N LYS A 42 0.98 -8.35 -4.99
CA LYS A 42 -0.42 -8.30 -4.54
C LYS A 42 -1.20 -7.41 -5.50
N GLU A 43 -2.52 -7.55 -5.54
CA GLU A 43 -3.36 -6.66 -6.33
C GLU A 43 -3.42 -5.27 -5.70
N GLN A 44 -3.49 -4.22 -6.52
CA GLN A 44 -3.73 -2.89 -5.98
C GLN A 44 -5.17 -2.82 -5.48
N CYS A 45 -5.40 -2.24 -4.31
CA CYS A 45 -6.77 -2.11 -3.80
C CYS A 45 -7.66 -1.38 -4.83
N ASN A 46 -8.91 -1.83 -4.99
CA ASN A 46 -9.80 -1.31 -6.03
C ASN A 46 -10.01 0.21 -5.93
N GLU A 47 -10.04 0.78 -4.72
CA GLU A 47 -10.12 2.23 -4.52
C GLU A 47 -8.87 2.97 -5.02
N CYS A 48 -7.69 2.35 -4.92
CA CYS A 48 -6.45 2.88 -5.48
C CYS A 48 -6.33 2.61 -6.97
N LYS A 49 -7.01 1.59 -7.49
CA LYS A 49 -7.02 1.22 -8.92
C LYS A 49 -7.97 2.12 -9.71
N ALA A 50 -9.03 2.62 -9.06
CA ALA A 50 -10.03 3.49 -9.65
C ALA A 50 -9.67 4.98 -9.61
N LYS A 51 -8.56 5.36 -8.97
CA LYS A 51 -8.01 6.74 -8.92
C LYS A 51 -6.81 6.87 -9.84
#